data_AF-A0A2N5DRM5-F1
#
_entry.id   AF-A0A2N5DRM5-F1
#
_cell.length_a   1.000
_cell.length_b   1.000
_cell.length_c   1.000
_cell.angle_alpha   90.00
_cell.angle_beta   90.00
_cell.angle_gamma   90.00
#
_symmetry.space_group_name_H-M   'P 1'
#
loop_
_entity.id
_entity.type
_entity.pdbx_description
1 polymer ?
#
loop_
_entity_poly.entity_id
_entity_poly.type
_entity_poly.pdbx_seq_one_letter_code
_entity_poly.pdbx_strand_id
1 'polypeptide(L)'
;MNTWLSMLGGLVLWAGHFLAAYAIASLADITGPEHQASLGWLLAILTLACAGAAATLASRALRASRRPGLGGVFVQRLSACASALATIAIIWQSAPFLWRH
;
A
#
# COMPACT_ATOMS: atom_id res chain seq x y z
N MET A 1 -21.13 -3.76 -5.31
CA MET A 1 -19.70 -4.17 -5.38
C MET A 1 -18.76 -2.96 -5.32
N ASN A 2 -18.98 -1.89 -6.09
CA ASN A 2 -18.10 -0.72 -6.12
C ASN A 2 -17.86 -0.03 -4.75
N THR A 3 -18.87 0.00 -3.87
CA THR A 3 -18.74 0.54 -2.51
C THR A 3 -17.74 -0.25 -1.67
N TRP A 4 -17.82 -1.58 -1.70
CA TRP A 4 -16.90 -2.47 -0.99
C TRP A 4 -15.48 -2.34 -1.52
N LEU A 5 -15.32 -2.26 -2.85
CA LEU A 5 -14.01 -2.01 -3.47
C LEU A 5 -13.42 -0.66 -3.04
N SER A 6 -14.24 0.38 -2.90
CA SER A 6 -13.79 1.68 -2.39
C SER A 6 -13.34 1.59 -0.93
N MET A 7 -14.07 0.87 -0.09
CA MET A 7 -13.77 0.78 1.35
C MET A 7 -12.57 -0.11 1.65
N LEU A 8 -12.41 -1.20 0.89
CA LEU A 8 -11.38 -2.21 1.09
C LEU A 8 -10.15 -2.02 0.19
N GLY A 9 -10.21 -1.13 -0.81
CA GLY A 9 -9.14 -0.98 -1.80
C GLY A 9 -7.77 -0.72 -1.19
N GLY A 10 -7.68 0.13 -0.15
CA GLY A 10 -6.44 0.34 0.59
C GLY A 10 -5.94 -0.94 1.29
N LEU A 11 -6.83 -1.69 1.92
CA LEU A 11 -6.49 -2.95 2.60
C LEU A 11 -6.05 -4.05 1.62
N VAL A 12 -6.68 -4.11 0.45
CA VAL A 12 -6.28 -5.03 -0.63
C VAL A 12 -4.89 -4.69 -1.15
N LEU A 13 -4.59 -3.40 -1.37
CA LEU A 13 -3.25 -2.96 -1.76
C LEU A 13 -2.21 -3.32 -0.71
N TRP A 14 -2.52 -3.08 0.57
CA TRP A 14 -1.64 -3.46 1.67
C TRP A 14 -1.42 -4.99 1.73
N ALA A 15 -2.48 -5.80 1.65
CA ALA A 15 -2.35 -7.25 1.68
C ALA A 15 -1.54 -7.80 0.49
N GLY A 16 -1.76 -7.25 -0.71
CA GLY A 16 -0.99 -7.60 -1.91
C GLY A 16 0.49 -7.22 -1.77
N HIS A 17 0.77 -6.01 -1.27
CA HIS A 17 2.14 -5.57 -0.97
C HIS A 17 2.79 -6.47 0.09
N PHE A 18 2.10 -6.77 1.19
CA PHE A 18 2.60 -7.64 2.27
C PHE A 18 3.02 -9.00 1.72
N LEU A 19 2.16 -9.64 0.92
CA LEU A 19 2.42 -10.96 0.35
C LEU A 19 3.64 -10.92 -0.59
N ALA A 20 3.70 -9.92 -1.46
CA ALA A 20 4.81 -9.78 -2.40
C ALA A 20 6.14 -9.43 -1.69
N ALA A 21 6.11 -8.55 -0.69
CA ALA A 21 7.28 -8.23 0.12
C ALA A 21 7.79 -9.46 0.87
N TYR A 22 6.89 -10.27 1.43
CA TYR A 22 7.24 -11.52 2.08
C TYR A 22 7.86 -12.53 1.11
N ALA A 23 7.31 -12.66 -0.10
CA ALA A 23 7.87 -13.52 -1.13
C ALA A 23 9.27 -13.06 -1.56
N ILE A 24 9.48 -11.75 -1.76
CA ILE A 24 10.79 -11.19 -2.10
C ILE A 24 11.81 -11.44 -0.99
N ALA A 25 11.43 -11.23 0.27
CA ALA A 25 12.30 -11.51 1.41
C ALA A 25 12.68 -13.00 1.47
N SER A 26 11.71 -13.90 1.28
CA SER A 26 11.93 -15.35 1.25
C SER A 26 12.85 -15.76 0.10
N LEU A 27 12.76 -15.11 -1.06
CA LEU A 27 13.68 -15.31 -2.19
C LEU A 27 15.08 -14.83 -1.84
N ALA A 28 15.21 -13.65 -1.22
CA ALA A 28 16.49 -13.07 -0.86
C ALA A 28 17.30 -13.98 0.09
N ASP A 29 16.62 -14.74 0.96
CA ASP A 29 17.25 -15.69 1.89
C ASP A 29 17.85 -16.92 1.18
N ILE A 30 17.42 -17.26 -0.04
CA ILE A 30 17.88 -18.45 -0.78
C ILE A 30 18.68 -18.12 -2.05
N THR A 31 18.67 -16.88 -2.52
CA THR A 31 19.41 -16.44 -3.72
C THR A 31 20.85 -16.04 -3.40
N GLY A 32 21.73 -16.19 -4.39
CA GLY A 32 23.13 -15.76 -4.29
C GLY A 32 23.31 -14.24 -4.11
N PRO A 33 24.46 -13.79 -3.56
CA PRO A 33 24.72 -12.38 -3.27
C PRO A 33 24.53 -11.44 -4.47
N GLU A 34 24.80 -11.94 -5.68
CA GLU A 34 24.68 -11.20 -6.94
C GLU A 34 23.24 -10.76 -7.27
N HIS A 35 22.22 -11.41 -6.69
CA HIS A 35 20.81 -11.09 -6.91
C HIS A 35 20.21 -10.18 -5.83
N GLN A 36 20.90 -9.99 -4.69
CA GLN A 36 20.34 -9.27 -3.54
C GLN A 36 20.02 -7.81 -3.87
N ALA A 37 20.88 -7.12 -4.61
CA ALA A 37 20.64 -5.74 -5.02
C ALA A 37 19.41 -5.60 -5.93
N SER A 38 19.23 -6.53 -6.87
CA SER A 38 18.07 -6.54 -7.77
C SER A 38 16.76 -6.78 -7.01
N LEU A 39 16.76 -7.69 -6.03
CA LEU A 39 15.61 -7.94 -5.16
C LEU A 39 15.29 -6.74 -4.26
N GLY A 40 16.31 -6.04 -3.76
CA GLY A 40 16.16 -4.79 -3.02
C GLY A 40 15.48 -3.69 -3.86
N TRP A 41 15.93 -3.49 -5.10
CA TRP A 41 15.31 -2.53 -6.03
C TRP A 41 13.87 -2.92 -6.37
N LEU A 42 13.61 -4.21 -6.59
CA LEU A 42 12.26 -4.71 -6.84
C LEU A 42 11.31 -4.39 -5.68
N LEU A 43 11.75 -4.64 -4.43
CA LEU A 43 10.98 -4.32 -3.23
C LEU A 43 10.74 -2.81 -3.11
N ALA A 44 11.75 -1.98 -3.38
CA ALA A 44 11.63 -0.52 -3.31
C ALA A 44 10.60 0.01 -4.33
N ILE A 45 10.68 -0.44 -5.59
CA ILE A 45 9.74 -0.04 -6.65
C ILE A 45 8.32 -0.51 -6.31
N LEU A 46 8.16 -1.76 -5.88
CA LEU A 46 6.87 -2.31 -5.46
C LEU A 46 6.26 -1.48 -4.31
N THR A 47 7.07 -1.15 -3.30
CA THR A 47 6.65 -0.36 -2.15
C THR A 47 6.19 1.03 -2.56
N LEU A 48 6.97 1.73 -3.39
CA LEU A 48 6.61 3.05 -3.89
C LEU A 48 5.32 3.01 -4.71
N ALA A 49 5.15 2.01 -5.57
CA ALA A 49 3.95 1.84 -6.38
C ALA A 49 2.71 1.59 -5.51
N CYS A 50 2.77 0.66 -4.55
CA CYS A 50 1.65 0.35 -3.66
C CYS A 50 1.33 1.50 -2.70
N ALA A 51 2.34 2.15 -2.12
CA ALA A 51 2.16 3.31 -1.25
C ALA A 51 1.56 4.49 -2.03
N GLY A 52 2.06 4.76 -3.24
CA GLY A 52 1.52 5.81 -4.12
C GLY A 52 0.08 5.55 -4.52
N ALA A 53 -0.27 4.30 -4.85
CA ALA A 53 -1.64 3.89 -5.14
C ALA A 53 -2.57 4.08 -3.92
N ALA A 54 -2.15 3.64 -2.73
CA ALA A 54 -2.91 3.79 -1.49
C ALA A 54 -3.08 5.28 -1.10
N ALA A 55 -2.04 6.09 -1.24
CA ALA A 55 -2.10 7.53 -1.02
C ALA A 55 -3.05 8.23 -2.01
N THR A 56 -3.07 7.77 -3.26
CA THR A 56 -4.00 8.28 -4.28
C THR A 56 -5.44 7.93 -3.93
N LEU A 57 -5.72 6.71 -3.47
CA LEU A 57 -7.06 6.32 -2.99
C LEU A 57 -7.50 7.16 -1.79
N ALA A 58 -6.62 7.35 -0.80
CA ALA A 58 -6.88 8.18 0.37
C ALA A 58 -7.20 9.62 -0.04
N SER A 59 -6.38 10.21 -0.92
CA SER A 59 -6.56 11.57 -1.43
C SER A 59 -7.89 11.75 -2.17
N ARG A 60 -8.28 10.78 -3.01
CA ARG A 60 -9.56 10.80 -3.72
C ARG A 60 -10.75 10.69 -2.78
N ALA A 61 -10.69 9.80 -1.80
CA ALA A 61 -11.75 9.62 -0.80
C ALA A 61 -11.91 10.87 0.10
N LEU A 62 -10.80 11.49 0.50
CA LEU A 62 -10.82 12.75 1.25
C LEU A 62 -11.45 13.89 0.44
N ARG A 63 -11.06 14.05 -0.83
CA ARG A 63 -11.65 15.08 -1.72
C ARG A 63 -13.15 14.86 -1.92
N ALA A 64 -13.59 13.60 -2.06
CA ALA A 64 -15.01 13.26 -2.17
C ALA A 64 -15.80 13.63 -0.91
N SER A 65 -15.23 13.37 0.29
CA SER A 65 -15.86 13.70 1.58
C SER A 65 -16.07 15.19 1.85
N ARG A 66 -15.36 16.06 1.12
CA ARG A 66 -15.46 17.52 1.25
C ARG A 66 -16.53 18.14 0.34
N ARG A 67 -17.17 17.36 -0.54
CA ARG A 67 -18.25 17.84 -1.42
C ARG A 67 -19.60 17.51 -0.78
N PRO A 68 -20.30 18.48 -0.16
CA PRO A 68 -21.61 18.26 0.41
C PRO A 68 -22.61 18.04 -0.74
N GLY A 69 -23.20 16.84 -0.86
CA GLY A 69 -24.22 16.62 -1.88
C GLY A 69 -24.73 15.20 -2.08
N LEU A 70 -24.02 14.15 -1.65
CA LEU A 70 -24.46 12.77 -1.89
C LEU A 70 -24.23 11.94 -0.63
N GLY A 71 -25.30 11.34 -0.09
CA GLY A 71 -25.23 10.41 1.04
C GLY A 71 -24.12 9.38 0.81
N GLY A 72 -23.23 9.21 1.80
CA GLY A 72 -22.00 8.42 1.62
C GLY A 72 -20.76 8.95 2.35
N VAL A 73 -20.90 10.02 3.17
CA VAL A 73 -19.79 10.59 3.94
C VAL A 73 -19.08 9.54 4.82
N PHE A 74 -19.84 8.62 5.42
CA PHE A 74 -19.25 7.50 6.19
C PHE A 74 -18.34 6.63 5.32
N VAL A 75 -18.84 6.16 4.17
CA VAL A 75 -18.09 5.33 3.22
C VAL A 75 -16.82 6.04 2.78
N GLN A 76 -16.90 7.33 2.46
CA GLN A 76 -15.76 8.12 2.01
C GLN A 76 -14.73 8.34 3.12
N ARG A 77 -15.16 8.64 4.35
CA ARG A 77 -14.27 8.77 5.51
C ARG A 77 -13.59 7.45 5.87
N LEU A 78 -14.34 6.35 5.85
CA LEU A 78 -13.80 5.03 6.13
C LEU A 78 -12.82 4.58 5.04
N SER A 79 -13.15 4.81 3.76
CA SER A 79 -12.26 4.56 2.62
C SER A 79 -10.97 5.39 2.71
N ALA A 80 -11.08 6.67 3.08
CA ALA A 80 -9.93 7.55 3.30
C ALA A 80 -9.04 7.04 4.44
N CYS A 81 -9.64 6.72 5.59
CA CYS A 81 -8.94 6.20 6.77
C CYS A 81 -8.21 4.88 6.46
N ALA A 82 -8.93 3.91 5.88
CA ALA A 82 -8.36 2.61 5.52
C ALA A 82 -7.20 2.75 4.53
N SER A 83 -7.33 3.62 3.53
CA SER A 83 -6.27 3.85 2.54
C SER A 83 -5.07 4.60 3.12
N ALA A 84 -5.29 5.54 4.03
CA ALA A 84 -4.22 6.24 4.74
C ALA A 84 -3.45 5.29 5.67
N LEU A 85 -4.17 4.46 6.43
CA LEU A 85 -3.56 3.42 7.28
C LEU A 85 -2.77 2.40 6.45
N ALA A 86 -3.31 1.96 5.32
CA ALA A 86 -2.60 1.09 4.39
C ALA A 86 -1.29 1.73 3.88
N THR A 87 -1.31 3.01 3.53
CA THR A 87 -0.12 3.75 3.10
C THR A 87 0.96 3.74 4.17
N ILE A 88 0.59 4.06 5.42
CA ILE A 88 1.50 4.06 6.58
C ILE A 88 2.06 2.64 6.80
N ALA A 89 1.20 1.63 6.77
CA ALA A 89 1.59 0.24 6.97
C ALA A 89 2.59 -0.25 5.91
N ILE A 90 2.35 0.04 4.62
CA ILE A 90 3.24 -0.31 3.51
C ILE A 90 4.64 0.31 3.70
N ILE A 91 4.70 1.60 4.04
CA ILE A 91 5.97 2.30 4.26
C ILE A 91 6.70 1.73 5.48
N TRP A 92 6.00 1.60 6.60
CA TRP A 92 6.55 1.09 7.85
C TRP A 92 7.11 -0.33 7.69
N GLN A 93 6.36 -1.21 7.05
CA GLN A 93 6.75 -2.60 6.85
C GLN A 93 8.02 -2.75 6.00
N SER A 94 8.26 -1.80 5.09
CA SER A 94 9.41 -1.81 4.18
C SER A 94 10.63 -1.10 4.76
N ALA A 95 10.47 -0.33 5.83
CA ALA A 95 11.53 0.48 6.43
C ALA A 95 12.77 -0.33 6.88
N PRO A 96 12.64 -1.49 7.56
CA PRO A 96 13.80 -2.28 7.98
C PRO A 96 14.66 -2.78 6.80
N PHE A 97 14.02 -3.01 5.65
CA PHE A 97 14.71 -3.47 4.45
C PHE A 97 15.44 -2.32 3.74
N LEU A 98 14.87 -1.12 3.78
CA LEU A 98 15.47 0.09 3.20
C LEU A 98 16.61 0.67 4.05
N TRP A 99 16.58 0.50 5.38
CA TRP A 99 17.65 0.95 6.28
C TRP A 99 18.89 0.04 6.32
N ARG A 100 18.82 -1.14 5.70
CA ARG A 100 19.97 -2.06 5.61
C ARG A 100 20.98 -1.67 4.51
N HIS A 101 20.64 -0.69 3.69
CA HIS A 101 21.50 -0.07 2.68
C HIS A 101 21.80 1.37 3.06
#